data_AF-A0A5N9BXI4-F1
#
_entry.id   AF-A0A5N9BXI4-F1
#
_cell.length_a   1.000
_cell.length_b   1.000
_cell.length_c   1.000
_cell.angle_alpha   90.00
_cell.angle_beta   90.00
_cell.angle_gamma   90.00
#
_symmetry.space_group_name_H-M   'P 1'
#
loop_
_entity.id
_entity.type
_entity.pdbx_description
1 polymer ?
#
loop_
_entity_poly.entity_id
_entity_poly.type
_entity_poly.pdbx_seq_one_letter_code
_entity_poly.pdbx_strand_id
1 'polypeptide(L)'
;MAVDPISLEVIKNLLISIADEMGVTLQRTSYSPNIKERKDFSCAVFDKSGQMVAQAAHQPVHLGAMPASVEAALQKFGSNIALNDIIILNDPYMGGTHLPDITMLAPVFIKKSL
;
A
#
# COMPACT_ATOMS: atom_id res chain seq x y z
N MET A 1 -17.86 -3.60 19.61
CA MET A 1 -17.41 -4.92 20.12
C MET A 1 -16.01 -4.74 20.65
N ALA A 2 -15.69 -5.25 21.84
CA ALA A 2 -14.30 -5.30 22.29
C ALA A 2 -13.57 -6.36 21.44
N VAL A 3 -12.46 -6.00 20.82
CA VAL A 3 -11.58 -6.95 20.13
C VAL A 3 -10.75 -7.65 21.21
N ASP A 4 -10.82 -8.97 21.31
CA ASP A 4 -10.00 -9.70 22.27
C ASP A 4 -8.53 -9.73 21.83
N PRO A 5 -7.57 -9.84 22.77
CA PRO A 5 -6.14 -9.78 22.44
C PRO A 5 -5.67 -10.87 21.47
N ILE A 6 -6.32 -12.04 21.47
CA ILE A 6 -5.95 -13.14 20.60
C ILE A 6 -6.37 -12.80 19.17
N SER A 7 -7.62 -12.39 18.97
CA SER A 7 -8.12 -11.95 17.66
C SER A 7 -7.32 -10.76 17.11
N LEU A 8 -6.95 -9.80 17.96
CA LEU A 8 -6.12 -8.67 17.56
C LEU A 8 -4.77 -9.14 16.99
N GLU A 9 -4.07 -10.02 17.70
CA GLU A 9 -2.75 -10.48 17.26
C GLU A 9 -2.85 -11.35 16.00
N VAL A 10 -3.89 -12.18 15.88
CA VAL A 10 -4.15 -12.96 14.65
C VAL A 10 -4.36 -12.03 13.46
N ILE A 11 -5.26 -11.05 13.57
CA ILE A 11 -5.58 -10.12 12.46
C ILE A 11 -4.35 -9.27 12.09
N LYS A 12 -3.62 -8.78 13.08
CA LYS A 12 -2.38 -8.02 12.87
C LYS A 12 -1.36 -8.82 12.06
N ASN A 13 -1.07 -10.06 12.47
CA ASN A 13 -0.09 -10.89 11.76
C ASN A 13 -0.58 -11.29 10.37
N LEU A 14 -1.88 -11.49 10.18
CA LEU A 14 -2.47 -11.70 8.83
C LEU A 14 -2.22 -10.49 7.92
N LEU A 15 -2.47 -9.26 8.39
CA LEU A 15 -2.25 -8.05 7.58
C LEU A 15 -0.77 -7.82 7.25
N ILE A 16 0.13 -8.09 8.20
CA ILE A 16 1.58 -8.02 7.97
C ILE A 16 1.99 -9.05 6.92
N SER A 17 1.51 -10.30 7.04
CA SER A 17 1.81 -11.36 6.07
C SER A 17 1.34 -11.01 4.66
N ILE A 18 0.21 -10.31 4.51
CA ILE A 18 -0.26 -9.82 3.20
C ILE A 18 0.74 -8.83 2.62
N ALA A 19 1.18 -7.85 3.39
CA ALA A 19 2.15 -6.86 2.93
C ALA A 19 3.49 -7.51 2.53
N ASP A 20 3.96 -8.49 3.30
CA ASP A 20 5.18 -9.25 2.99
C ASP A 20 5.04 -10.07 1.71
N GLU A 21 3.90 -10.75 1.51
CA GLU A 21 3.64 -11.54 0.31
C GLU A 21 3.55 -10.68 -0.95
N MET A 22 2.96 -9.49 -0.85
CA MET A 22 3.01 -8.47 -1.92
C MET A 22 4.46 -8.16 -2.31
N GLY A 23 5.31 -7.93 -1.31
CA GLY A 23 6.73 -7.61 -1.53
C GLY A 23 7.51 -8.76 -2.18
N VAL A 24 7.30 -9.99 -1.69
CA VAL A 24 7.92 -11.20 -2.29
C VAL A 24 7.47 -11.37 -3.74
N THR A 25 6.18 -11.18 -4.02
CA THR A 25 5.63 -11.30 -5.37
C THR A 25 6.24 -10.26 -6.30
N LEU A 26 6.28 -8.98 -5.89
CA LEU A 26 6.88 -7.90 -6.65
C LEU A 26 8.37 -8.15 -6.93
N GLN A 27 9.14 -8.58 -5.93
CA GLN A 27 10.55 -8.88 -6.08
C GLN A 27 10.80 -10.02 -7.08
N ARG A 28 10.03 -11.12 -6.98
CA ARG A 28 10.22 -12.33 -7.81
C ARG A 28 9.80 -12.12 -9.25
N THR A 29 8.82 -11.25 -9.50
CA THR A 29 8.27 -10.98 -10.83
C THR A 29 8.99 -9.84 -11.56
N SER A 30 9.78 -9.04 -10.84
CA SER A 30 10.51 -7.92 -11.44
C SER A 30 11.71 -8.37 -12.29
N TYR A 31 11.91 -7.66 -13.40
CA TYR A 31 13.12 -7.72 -14.21
C TYR A 31 14.14 -6.65 -13.83
N SER A 32 13.75 -5.63 -13.06
CA SER A 32 14.62 -4.52 -12.68
C SER A 32 15.56 -4.94 -11.54
N PRO A 33 16.89 -4.78 -11.67
CA PRO A 33 17.82 -5.02 -10.58
C PRO A 33 17.55 -4.15 -9.36
N ASN A 34 17.01 -2.93 -9.55
CA ASN A 34 16.65 -2.05 -8.42
C ASN A 34 15.56 -2.69 -7.54
N ILE A 35 14.56 -3.34 -8.14
CA ILE A 35 13.51 -4.02 -7.38
C ILE A 35 13.98 -5.42 -6.95
N LYS A 36 14.55 -6.20 -7.87
CA LYS A 36 14.86 -7.62 -7.64
C LYS A 36 16.04 -7.83 -6.68
N GLU A 37 17.08 -7.02 -6.79
CA GLU A 37 18.34 -7.19 -6.05
C GLU A 37 18.49 -6.13 -4.96
N ARG A 38 18.29 -4.85 -5.31
CA ARG A 38 18.41 -3.74 -4.34
C ARG A 38 17.21 -3.59 -3.42
N LYS A 39 16.09 -4.25 -3.74
CA LYS A 39 14.82 -4.20 -2.99
C LYS A 39 14.34 -2.77 -2.77
N ASP A 40 14.44 -1.98 -3.82
CA ASP A 40 14.00 -0.59 -3.86
C ASP A 40 12.51 -0.52 -4.19
N PHE A 41 11.70 -0.99 -3.23
CA PHE A 41 10.24 -0.98 -3.27
C PHE A 41 9.72 -1.11 -1.84
N SER A 42 8.47 -0.73 -1.60
CA SER A 42 7.77 -1.02 -0.34
C SER A 42 6.35 -1.48 -0.65
N CYS A 43 5.73 -2.19 0.29
CA CYS A 43 4.33 -2.61 0.18
C CYS A 43 3.62 -2.31 1.49
N ALA A 44 2.37 -1.87 1.42
CA ALA A 44 1.59 -1.51 2.58
C ALA A 44 0.10 -1.74 2.34
N VAL A 45 -0.63 -1.96 3.43
CA VAL A 45 -2.08 -2.08 3.49
C VAL A 45 -2.63 -0.87 4.23
N PHE A 46 -3.70 -0.30 3.69
CA PHE A 46 -4.37 0.88 4.24
C PHE A 46 -5.83 0.55 4.55
N ASP A 47 -6.38 1.22 5.56
CA ASP A 47 -7.82 1.21 5.79
C ASP A 47 -8.56 2.18 4.86
N LYS A 48 -9.90 2.13 4.90
CA LYS A 48 -10.77 3.00 4.09
C LYS A 48 -10.60 4.50 4.37
N SER A 49 -10.00 4.87 5.49
CA SER A 49 -9.72 6.26 5.87
C SER A 49 -8.35 6.73 5.36
N GLY A 50 -7.61 5.84 4.67
CA GLY A 50 -6.26 6.12 4.19
C GLY A 50 -5.17 5.94 5.25
N GLN A 51 -5.48 5.32 6.38
CA GLN A 51 -4.49 5.08 7.43
C GLN A 51 -3.75 3.77 7.18
N MET A 52 -2.42 3.79 7.29
CA MET A 52 -1.59 2.59 7.13
C MET A 52 -1.83 1.62 8.29
N VAL A 53 -2.19 0.38 7.99
CA VAL A 53 -2.47 -0.67 8.99
C VAL A 53 -1.41 -1.78 9.02
N ALA A 54 -0.69 -2.00 7.92
CA ALA A 54 0.42 -2.93 7.83
C ALA A 54 1.39 -2.52 6.72
N GLN A 55 2.65 -2.95 6.83
CA GLN A 55 3.71 -2.65 5.86
C GLN A 55 4.75 -3.76 5.84
N ALA A 56 5.33 -4.00 4.67
CA ALA A 56 6.57 -4.76 4.51
C ALA A 56 7.75 -3.80 4.71
N ALA A 57 8.64 -4.13 5.64
CA ALA A 57 9.77 -3.27 6.00
C ALA A 57 10.88 -3.36 4.94
N HIS A 58 10.89 -2.40 4.01
CA HIS A 58 11.93 -2.29 2.97
C HIS A 58 12.61 -0.92 2.99
N GLN A 59 11.95 0.13 2.47
CA GLN A 59 12.52 1.49 2.38
C GLN A 59 11.73 2.50 3.24
N PRO A 60 12.33 3.07 4.31
CA PRO A 60 11.66 4.03 5.19
C PRO A 60 11.11 5.27 4.47
N VAL A 61 11.80 5.73 3.42
CA VAL A 61 11.38 6.91 2.66
C VAL A 61 10.04 6.69 1.96
N HIS A 62 9.81 5.50 1.39
CA HIS A 62 8.52 5.14 0.81
C HIS A 62 7.43 5.10 1.87
N LEU A 63 7.72 4.51 3.04
CA LEU A 63 6.74 4.34 4.11
C LEU A 63 6.27 5.69 4.69
N GLY A 64 7.15 6.70 4.71
CA GLY A 64 6.77 8.06 5.05
C GLY A 64 5.92 8.78 3.99
N ALA A 65 6.09 8.42 2.71
CA ALA A 65 5.45 9.11 1.59
C ALA A 65 4.11 8.47 1.14
N MET A 66 3.96 7.15 1.28
CA MET A 66 2.77 6.41 0.88
C MET A 66 1.45 6.93 1.50
N PRO A 67 1.38 7.34 2.78
CA PRO A 67 0.15 7.93 3.34
C PRO A 67 -0.33 9.16 2.55
N ALA A 68 0.58 10.04 2.15
CA ALA A 68 0.24 11.22 1.35
C ALA A 68 -0.22 10.82 -0.07
N SER A 69 0.35 9.76 -0.65
CA SER A 69 -0.10 9.21 -1.93
C SER A 69 -1.53 8.66 -1.86
N VAL A 70 -1.85 7.92 -0.79
CA VAL A 70 -3.20 7.38 -0.56
C VAL A 70 -4.19 8.50 -0.31
N GLU A 71 -3.84 9.48 0.52
CA GLU A 71 -4.66 10.66 0.77
C GLU A 71 -4.96 11.42 -0.53
N ALA A 72 -3.94 11.69 -1.35
CA ALA A 72 -4.09 12.35 -2.64
C ALA A 72 -5.04 11.60 -3.59
N ALA A 73 -4.94 10.27 -3.63
CA ALA A 73 -5.83 9.44 -4.42
C ALA A 73 -7.29 9.49 -3.91
N LEU A 74 -7.50 9.39 -2.60
CA LEU A 74 -8.82 9.48 -1.98
C LEU A 74 -9.45 10.87 -2.19
N GLN A 75 -8.67 11.94 -2.07
CA GLN A 75 -9.14 13.31 -2.32
C GLN A 75 -9.52 13.54 -3.79
N LYS A 76 -8.71 13.01 -4.72
CA LYS A 76 -8.92 13.22 -6.16
C LYS A 76 -10.07 12.40 -6.72
N PHE A 77 -10.17 11.13 -6.33
CA PHE A 77 -11.14 10.20 -6.93
C PHE A 77 -12.34 9.94 -6.02
N GLY A 78 -12.17 9.90 -4.70
CA GLY A 78 -13.25 9.75 -3.72
C GLY A 78 -14.20 8.59 -4.07
N SER A 79 -15.49 8.90 -4.23
CA SER A 79 -16.52 7.90 -4.58
C SER A 79 -16.43 7.34 -6.00
N ASN A 80 -15.55 7.88 -6.85
CA ASN A 80 -15.37 7.41 -8.22
C ASN A 80 -14.39 6.24 -8.32
N ILE A 81 -13.76 5.82 -7.22
CA ILE A 81 -12.94 4.62 -7.18
C ILE A 81 -13.86 3.40 -7.33
N ALA A 82 -13.61 2.57 -8.34
CA ALA A 82 -14.37 1.36 -8.62
C ALA A 82 -13.55 0.09 -8.35
N LEU A 83 -14.26 -1.03 -8.24
CA LEU A 83 -13.62 -2.35 -8.15
C LEU A 83 -12.80 -2.60 -9.42
N ASN A 84 -11.58 -3.12 -9.22
CA ASN A 84 -10.57 -3.40 -10.26
C ASN A 84 -9.87 -2.16 -10.84
N ASP A 85 -10.11 -0.96 -10.32
CA ASP A 85 -9.27 0.19 -10.67
C ASP A 85 -7.85 0.01 -10.13
N ILE A 86 -6.88 0.62 -10.82
CA ILE A 86 -5.53 0.80 -10.33
C ILE A 86 -5.20 2.28 -10.46
N ILE A 87 -4.96 2.94 -9.32
CA ILE A 87 -4.54 4.33 -9.29
C ILE A 87 -3.02 4.37 -9.28
N ILE A 88 -2.44 5.17 -10.17
CA ILE A 88 -0.98 5.30 -10.31
C ILE A 88 -0.61 6.77 -10.13
N LEU A 89 0.40 7.04 -9.30
CA LEU A 89 0.92 8.38 -9.06
C LEU A 89 2.41 8.36 -8.71
N ASN A 90 3.10 9.43 -9.11
CA ASN A 90 4.51 9.69 -8.80
C ASN A 90 4.80 11.20 -8.63
N ASP A 91 3.75 12.03 -8.52
CA ASP A 91 3.90 13.47 -8.33
C ASP A 91 4.51 13.75 -6.95
N PRO A 92 5.71 14.36 -6.87
CA PRO A 92 6.38 14.63 -5.60
C PRO A 92 5.59 15.56 -4.67
N TYR A 93 4.66 16.36 -5.21
CA TYR A 93 3.81 17.25 -4.43
C TYR A 93 2.54 16.55 -3.91
N MET A 94 2.28 15.31 -4.34
CA MET A 94 1.12 14.51 -3.97
C MET A 94 1.53 13.14 -3.39
N GLY A 95 2.63 13.12 -2.64
CA GLY A 95 3.11 11.93 -1.93
C GLY A 95 4.10 11.04 -2.69
N GLY A 96 4.54 11.44 -3.89
CA GLY A 96 5.75 10.89 -4.49
C GLY A 96 7.01 11.37 -3.75
N THR A 97 8.04 10.55 -3.73
CA THR A 97 9.37 10.89 -3.19
C THR A 97 10.23 11.59 -4.24
N HIS A 98 10.24 11.05 -5.45
CA HIS A 98 10.77 11.65 -6.66
C HIS A 98 10.21 10.93 -7.90
N LEU A 99 10.42 11.50 -9.09
CA LEU A 99 9.76 11.03 -10.33
C LEU A 99 9.93 9.53 -10.66
N PRO A 100 11.09 8.89 -10.39
CA PRO A 100 11.25 7.43 -10.58
C PRO A 100 10.39 6.54 -9.68
N ASP A 101 9.91 7.06 -8.55
CA ASP A 101 9.17 6.25 -7.57
C ASP A 101 7.69 6.30 -7.92
N ILE A 102 7.16 5.15 -8.31
CA ILE A 102 5.79 5.00 -8.79
C ILE A 102 4.98 4.28 -7.71
N THR A 103 3.99 4.95 -7.16
CA THR A 103 3.01 4.36 -6.25
C THR A 103 1.83 3.81 -7.07
N MET A 104 1.46 2.56 -6.81
CA MET A 104 0.25 1.93 -7.36
C MET A 104 -0.69 1.56 -6.21
N LEU A 105 -1.95 1.95 -6.32
CA LEU A 105 -2.98 1.69 -5.32
C LEU A 105 -4.08 0.82 -5.96
N ALA A 106 -4.33 -0.34 -5.35
CA ALA A 106 -5.43 -1.22 -5.70
C ALA A 106 -6.50 -1.16 -4.59
N PRO A 107 -7.75 -0.77 -4.89
CA PRO A 107 -8.82 -0.73 -3.91
C PRO A 107 -9.32 -2.14 -3.58
N VAL A 108 -9.67 -2.37 -2.33
CA VAL A 108 -10.30 -3.63 -1.86
C VAL A 108 -11.74 -3.33 -1.48
N PHE A 109 -12.70 -4.09 -2.02
CA PHE A 109 -14.10 -3.90 -1.71
C PHE A 109 -14.69 -5.05 -0.90
N ILE A 110 -15.40 -4.74 0.18
CA ILE A 110 -16.20 -5.68 0.97
C ILE A 110 -17.68 -5.31 0.81
N LYS A 111 -18.49 -6.21 0.23
CA LYS A 111 -19.95 -6.01 0.01
C LYS A 111 -20.27 -4.66 -0.66
N LYS A 112 -19.47 -4.25 -1.66
CA LYS A 112 -19.56 -2.98 -2.41
C LYS A 112 -19.16 -1.71 -1.64
N SER A 113 -18.65 -1.83 -0.41
CA SER A 113 -17.92 -0.73 0.25
C SER A 113 -16.45 -0.85 -0.06
N LEU A 114 -15.81 0.27 -0.41
CA LEU A 114 -14.37 0.45 -0.26
C LEU A 114 -13.99 0.33 1.22
#